data_AF-A0A831LBD4-F1
#
_entry.id   AF-A0A831LBD4-F1
#
_cell.length_a   1.000
_cell.length_b   1.000
_cell.length_c   1.000
_cell.angle_alpha   90.00
_cell.angle_beta   90.00
_cell.angle_gamma   90.00
#
_symmetry.space_group_name_H-M   'P 1'
#
loop_
_entity.id
_entity.type
_entity.pdbx_description
1 polymer ?
#
loop_
_entity_poly.entity_id
_entity_poly.type
_entity_poly.pdbx_seq_one_letter_code
_entity_poly.pdbx_strand_id
1 'polypeptide(L)'
;MKIERTGQPVSRLLQQLEEDLRRDDVIHLERVPSPRAGEKYREVVSRFFTEFGIATVYIKVRSPAFERRYVINAKYDWAMGGIVEGWIVEGDVVRVYEPIAVSLGDIGRALDYYGEAFWKAEERLLSKKMTEAYAEERPPAD
;
A
#
# COMPACT_ATOMS: atom_id res chain seq x y z
N MET A 1 8.06 -10.21 19.35
CA MET A 1 6.98 -9.45 18.65
C MET A 1 6.32 -8.54 19.67
N LYS A 2 6.49 -7.23 19.50
CA LYS A 2 5.96 -6.18 20.36
C LYS A 2 4.79 -5.49 19.66
N ILE A 3 3.69 -5.26 20.36
CA ILE A 3 2.53 -4.52 19.83
C ILE A 3 2.52 -3.13 20.46
N GLU A 4 2.46 -2.10 19.62
CA GLU A 4 2.41 -0.69 20.02
C GLU A 4 1.15 -0.05 19.47
N ARG A 5 0.26 0.41 20.36
CA ARG A 5 -0.88 1.23 19.96
C ARG A 5 -0.41 2.67 19.81
N THR A 6 -0.58 3.23 18.61
CA THR A 6 -0.06 4.57 18.32
C THR A 6 -0.95 5.68 18.88
N GLY A 7 -2.23 5.38 19.15
CA GLY A 7 -3.25 6.40 19.45
C GLY A 7 -3.58 7.32 18.28
N GLN A 8 -3.01 7.06 17.09
CA GLN A 8 -3.24 7.84 15.88
C GLN A 8 -4.25 7.14 14.97
N PRO A 9 -5.10 7.89 14.24
CA PRO A 9 -6.06 7.29 13.32
C PRO A 9 -5.37 6.62 12.12
N VAL A 10 -6.02 5.64 11.51
CA VAL A 10 -5.50 4.92 10.33
C VAL A 10 -5.20 5.85 9.14
N SER A 11 -5.79 7.06 9.08
CA SER A 11 -5.41 8.07 8.08
C SER A 11 -3.93 8.45 8.16
N ARG A 12 -3.32 8.41 9.35
CA ARG A 12 -1.87 8.61 9.52
C ARG A 12 -1.04 7.46 8.98
N LEU A 13 -1.54 6.23 9.08
CA LEU A 13 -0.93 5.07 8.44
C LEU A 13 -0.93 5.24 6.92
N LEU A 14 -2.08 5.63 6.36
CA LEU A 14 -2.22 5.82 4.91
C LEU A 14 -1.31 6.96 4.40
N GLN A 15 -1.20 8.05 5.16
CA GLN A 15 -0.24 9.12 4.87
C GLN A 15 1.21 8.61 4.91
N GLN A 16 1.58 7.80 5.91
CA GLN A 16 2.92 7.23 6.00
C GLN A 16 3.23 6.30 4.81
N LEU A 17 2.24 5.51 4.38
CA LEU A 17 2.34 4.70 3.17
C LEU A 17 2.59 5.56 1.92
N GLU A 18 1.84 6.64 1.76
CA GLU A 18 2.01 7.58 0.63
C GLU A 18 3.41 8.22 0.62
N GLU A 19 3.89 8.65 1.79
CA GLU A 19 5.23 9.19 1.97
C GLU A 19 6.29 8.17 1.56
N ASP A 20 6.15 6.92 2.00
CA ASP A 20 7.07 5.83 1.65
C ASP A 20 7.03 5.49 0.16
N LEU A 21 5.84 5.42 -0.43
CA LEU A 21 5.65 5.19 -1.87
C LEU A 21 6.21 6.34 -2.71
N ARG A 22 6.38 7.55 -2.17
CA ARG A 22 7.00 8.67 -2.89
C ARG A 22 8.52 8.67 -2.84
N ARG A 23 9.15 7.92 -1.96
CA ARG A 23 10.61 7.96 -1.79
C ARG A 23 11.36 7.42 -3.02
N ASP A 24 12.50 8.03 -3.30
CA ASP A 24 13.36 7.63 -4.42
C ASP A 24 14.32 6.49 -4.08
N ASP A 25 14.50 6.15 -2.80
CA ASP A 25 15.36 5.04 -2.38
C ASP A 25 14.62 3.70 -2.28
N VAL A 26 13.35 3.63 -2.67
CA VAL A 26 12.59 2.36 -2.70
C VAL A 26 13.22 1.40 -3.71
N ILE A 27 13.54 0.19 -3.24
CA ILE A 27 14.16 -0.88 -4.05
C ILE A 27 13.22 -2.07 -4.28
N HIS A 28 12.13 -2.16 -3.52
CA HIS A 28 11.18 -3.24 -3.66
C HIS A 28 9.79 -2.84 -3.15
N LEU A 29 8.78 -3.25 -3.92
CA LEU A 29 7.36 -3.09 -3.64
C LEU A 29 6.66 -4.42 -3.91
N GLU A 30 5.74 -4.79 -3.04
CA GLU A 30 4.85 -5.93 -3.21
C GLU A 30 3.49 -5.56 -2.61
N ARG A 31 2.41 -6.08 -3.20
CA ARG A 31 1.06 -5.87 -2.70
C ARG A 31 0.20 -7.11 -2.87
N VAL A 32 -0.77 -7.29 -1.98
CA VAL A 32 -1.81 -8.32 -2.05
C VAL A 32 -3.16 -7.65 -1.75
N PRO A 33 -4.21 -7.91 -2.55
CA PRO A 33 -4.23 -8.77 -3.73
C PRO A 33 -3.45 -8.19 -4.92
N SER A 34 -2.86 -9.05 -5.75
CA SER A 34 -2.21 -8.62 -7.00
C SER A 34 -3.23 -8.60 -8.14
N PRO A 35 -3.27 -7.53 -8.96
CA PRO A 35 -4.14 -7.48 -10.12
C PRO A 35 -3.65 -8.44 -11.20
N ARG A 36 -4.57 -9.02 -11.96
CA ARG A 36 -4.23 -9.76 -13.18
C ARG A 36 -3.80 -8.78 -14.28
N ALA A 37 -3.16 -9.30 -15.32
CA ALA A 37 -2.83 -8.51 -16.50
C ALA A 37 -4.10 -7.85 -17.07
N GLY A 38 -4.09 -6.52 -17.18
CA GLY A 38 -5.22 -5.72 -17.68
C GLY A 38 -6.24 -5.29 -16.62
N GLU A 39 -6.17 -5.79 -15.38
CA GLU A 39 -7.05 -5.32 -14.29
C GLU A 39 -6.47 -4.08 -13.61
N LYS A 40 -7.32 -3.11 -13.30
CA LYS A 40 -6.91 -2.00 -12.42
C LYS A 40 -6.95 -2.47 -10.98
N TYR A 41 -5.98 -2.03 -10.18
CA TYR A 41 -5.95 -2.41 -8.77
C TYR A 41 -7.22 -2.04 -8.00
N ARG A 42 -7.74 -0.84 -8.28
CA ARG A 42 -8.98 -0.33 -7.69
C ARG A 42 -10.13 -1.31 -7.91
N GLU A 43 -10.26 -1.89 -9.10
CA GLU A 43 -11.34 -2.82 -9.45
C GLU A 43 -11.24 -4.11 -8.63
N VAL A 44 -10.02 -4.63 -8.43
CA VAL A 44 -9.78 -5.83 -7.64
C VAL A 44 -10.18 -5.61 -6.19
N VAL A 45 -9.69 -4.53 -5.56
CA VAL A 45 -9.97 -4.24 -4.15
C VAL A 45 -11.43 -3.83 -3.94
N SER A 46 -11.99 -3.03 -4.85
CA SER A 46 -13.39 -2.61 -4.77
C SER A 46 -14.33 -3.81 -4.88
N ARG A 47 -14.01 -4.80 -5.73
CA ARG A 47 -14.81 -6.02 -5.86
C ARG A 47 -14.94 -6.74 -4.52
N PHE A 48 -13.82 -6.95 -3.82
CA PHE A 48 -13.86 -7.58 -2.50
C PHE A 48 -14.74 -6.80 -1.51
N PHE A 49 -14.60 -5.48 -1.54
CA PHE A 49 -15.36 -4.61 -0.65
C PHE A 49 -16.86 -4.61 -0.97
N THR A 50 -17.25 -4.54 -2.25
CA THR A 50 -18.67 -4.47 -2.65
C THR A 50 -19.38 -5.81 -2.59
N GLU A 51 -18.69 -6.91 -2.90
CA GLU A 51 -19.30 -8.24 -2.93
C GLU A 51 -19.34 -8.89 -1.54
N PHE A 52 -18.29 -8.72 -0.73
CA PHE A 52 -18.12 -9.42 0.53
C PHE A 52 -18.16 -8.50 1.76
N GLY A 53 -18.23 -7.18 1.57
CA GLY A 53 -18.24 -6.22 2.68
C GLY A 53 -16.90 -6.14 3.41
N ILE A 54 -15.84 -6.68 2.82
CA ILE A 54 -14.51 -6.66 3.42
C ILE A 54 -13.44 -6.64 2.34
N ALA A 55 -12.45 -5.79 2.52
CA ALA A 55 -11.25 -5.76 1.69
C ALA A 55 -10.03 -5.63 2.61
N THR A 56 -9.11 -6.59 2.48
CA THR A 56 -7.81 -6.53 3.16
C THR A 56 -6.72 -6.31 2.13
N VAL A 57 -5.91 -5.29 2.37
CA VAL A 57 -4.77 -4.91 1.54
C VAL A 57 -3.50 -5.07 2.35
N TYR A 58 -2.55 -5.81 1.81
CA TYR A 58 -1.19 -5.91 2.32
C TYR A 58 -0.25 -5.23 1.34
N ILE A 59 0.63 -4.37 1.83
CA ILE A 59 1.64 -3.68 1.04
C ILE A 59 2.99 -3.78 1.75
N LYS A 60 4.00 -4.28 1.05
CA LYS A 60 5.39 -4.28 1.51
C LYS A 60 6.17 -3.21 0.76
N VAL A 61 6.83 -2.34 1.50
CA VAL A 61 7.77 -1.34 0.98
C VAL A 61 9.13 -1.56 1.60
N ARG A 62 10.17 -1.64 0.77
CA ARG A 62 11.55 -1.80 1.23
C ARG A 62 12.47 -0.79 0.55
N SER A 63 13.26 -0.11 1.36
CA SER A 63 14.43 0.69 0.97
C SER A 63 15.69 0.13 1.64
N PRO A 64 16.90 0.63 1.33
CA PRO A 64 18.11 0.27 2.08
C PRO A 64 18.03 0.60 3.58
N ALA A 65 17.20 1.58 3.97
CA ALA A 65 17.09 2.06 5.34
C ALA A 65 15.96 1.39 6.14
N PHE A 66 14.94 0.82 5.49
CA PHE A 66 13.80 0.22 6.18
C PHE A 66 13.09 -0.86 5.38
N GLU A 67 12.35 -1.71 6.09
CA GLU A 67 11.30 -2.57 5.52
C GLU A 67 10.02 -2.38 6.34
N ARG A 68 8.94 -2.00 5.67
CA ARG A 68 7.62 -1.78 6.27
C ARG A 68 6.58 -2.65 5.57
N ARG A 69 5.74 -3.28 6.37
CA ARG A 69 4.60 -4.06 5.88
C ARG A 69 3.32 -3.43 6.42
N TYR A 70 2.60 -2.79 5.52
CA TYR A 70 1.33 -2.15 5.77
C TYR A 70 0.21 -3.16 5.62
N VAL A 71 -0.70 -3.19 6.59
CA VAL A 71 -1.95 -3.94 6.50
C VAL A 71 -3.09 -2.97 6.73
N ILE A 72 -4.02 -2.94 5.78
CA ILE A 72 -5.23 -2.14 5.83
C ILE A 72 -6.41 -3.08 5.67
N ASN A 73 -7.36 -3.01 6.59
CA ASN A 73 -8.59 -3.79 6.55
C ASN A 73 -9.79 -2.83 6.54
N ALA A 74 -10.51 -2.79 5.43
CA ALA A 74 -11.75 -2.06 5.30
C ALA A 74 -12.91 -3.04 5.40
N LYS A 75 -13.82 -2.82 6.34
CA LYS A 75 -15.05 -3.58 6.53
C LYS A 75 -16.25 -2.67 6.28
N TYR A 76 -17.29 -3.19 5.66
CA TYR A 76 -18.58 -2.53 5.48
C TYR A 76 -19.66 -3.35 6.11
N ASP A 77 -20.43 -2.72 7.00
CA ASP A 77 -21.72 -3.21 7.42
C ASP A 77 -22.79 -2.32 6.78
N TRP A 78 -23.76 -2.91 6.07
CA TRP A 78 -24.79 -2.18 5.35
C TRP A 78 -25.78 -1.47 6.27
N ALA A 79 -25.83 -1.84 7.56
CA ALA A 79 -26.61 -1.20 8.59
C ALA A 79 -25.79 -0.21 9.44
N MET A 80 -24.48 -0.45 9.63
CA MET A 80 -23.64 0.34 10.54
C MET A 80 -22.58 1.24 9.86
N GLY A 81 -22.41 1.14 8.54
CA GLY A 81 -21.42 1.88 7.76
C GLY A 81 -20.06 1.18 7.66
N GLY A 82 -19.07 1.89 7.13
CA GLY A 82 -17.72 1.35 6.92
C GLY A 82 -16.77 1.65 8.06
N ILE A 83 -15.89 0.71 8.36
CA ILE A 83 -14.78 0.87 9.32
C ILE A 83 -13.47 0.50 8.61
N VAL A 84 -12.45 1.34 8.75
CA VAL A 84 -11.09 1.04 8.29
C VAL A 84 -10.17 0.90 9.49
N GLU A 85 -9.48 -0.23 9.56
CA GLU A 85 -8.46 -0.59 10.53
C GLU A 85 -7.12 -0.75 9.81
N GLY A 86 -6.01 -0.60 10.53
CA GLY A 86 -4.70 -0.87 9.95
C GLY A 86 -3.55 -0.86 10.92
N TRP A 87 -2.45 -1.48 10.48
CA TRP A 87 -1.20 -1.54 11.24
C TRP A 87 0.01 -1.61 10.31
N ILE A 88 1.17 -1.25 10.85
CA ILE A 88 2.47 -1.35 10.19
C ILE A 88 3.31 -2.36 10.97
N VAL A 89 3.97 -3.28 10.26
CA VAL A 89 4.97 -4.17 10.83
C VAL A 89 6.36 -3.70 10.39
N GLU A 90 7.24 -3.45 11.36
CA GLU A 90 8.64 -3.07 11.18
C GLU A 90 9.51 -3.92 12.12
N GLY A 91 10.38 -4.77 11.55
CA GLY A 91 11.16 -5.71 12.35
C GLY A 91 10.26 -6.60 13.22
N ASP A 92 10.38 -6.49 14.53
CA ASP A 92 9.59 -7.22 15.52
C ASP A 92 8.45 -6.38 16.15
N VAL A 93 8.22 -5.15 15.67
CA VAL A 93 7.21 -4.22 16.19
C VAL A 93 6.01 -4.15 15.25
N VAL A 94 4.81 -4.23 15.83
CA VAL A 94 3.52 -4.00 15.16
C VAL A 94 2.92 -2.72 15.70
N ARG A 95 2.93 -1.65 14.89
CA ARG A 95 2.30 -0.36 15.21
C ARG A 95 0.86 -0.36 14.75
N VAL A 96 -0.08 -0.42 15.69
CA VAL A 96 -1.53 -0.48 15.44
C VAL A 96 -2.12 0.92 15.53
N TYR A 97 -2.91 1.29 14.51
CA TYR A 97 -3.58 2.58 14.41
C TYR A 97 -5.05 2.44 14.80
N GLU A 98 -5.62 3.54 15.29
CA GLU A 98 -7.02 3.59 15.69
C GLU A 98 -7.94 3.55 14.45
N PRO A 99 -9.03 2.77 14.51
CA PRO A 99 -9.96 2.66 13.40
C PRO A 99 -10.70 3.97 13.13
N ILE A 100 -11.12 4.15 11.88
CA ILE A 100 -11.98 5.28 11.48
C ILE A 100 -13.25 4.77 10.82
N ALA A 101 -14.35 5.49 11.04
CA ALA A 101 -15.58 5.30 10.29
C ALA A 101 -15.46 5.96 8.91
N VAL A 102 -16.02 5.33 7.88
CA VAL A 102 -15.96 5.80 6.48
C VAL A 102 -17.26 5.49 5.75
N SER A 103 -17.59 6.32 4.74
CA SER A 103 -18.65 6.00 3.80
C SER A 103 -18.13 5.16 2.63
N LEU A 104 -19.05 4.51 1.89
CA LEU A 104 -18.72 3.83 0.62
C LEU A 104 -18.01 4.76 -0.37
N GLY A 105 -18.43 6.03 -0.44
CA GLY A 105 -17.82 7.03 -1.32
C GLY A 105 -16.39 7.38 -0.92
N ASP A 106 -16.10 7.44 0.38
CA ASP A 106 -14.74 7.70 0.89
C ASP A 106 -13.79 6.56 0.53
N ILE A 107 -14.25 5.32 0.63
CA ILE A 107 -13.46 4.14 0.28
C ILE A 107 -13.14 4.14 -1.21
N GLY A 108 -14.14 4.41 -2.07
CA GLY A 108 -13.90 4.51 -3.51
C GLY A 108 -12.83 5.54 -3.86
N ARG A 109 -12.90 6.75 -3.29
CA ARG A 109 -11.90 7.80 -3.47
C ARG A 109 -10.52 7.41 -2.94
N ALA A 110 -10.46 6.76 -1.78
CA ALA A 110 -9.21 6.30 -1.20
C ALA A 110 -8.55 5.23 -2.10
N LEU A 111 -9.31 4.26 -2.60
CA LEU A 111 -8.80 3.22 -3.50
C LEU A 111 -8.24 3.81 -4.79
N ASP A 112 -8.89 4.81 -5.36
CA ASP A 112 -8.37 5.53 -6.53
C ASP A 112 -7.05 6.22 -6.22
N TYR A 113 -7.03 7.01 -5.15
CA TYR A 113 -5.87 7.82 -4.79
C TYR A 113 -4.64 6.97 -4.46
N TYR A 114 -4.79 6.00 -3.55
CA TYR A 114 -3.68 5.16 -3.12
C TYR A 114 -3.31 4.11 -4.17
N GLY A 115 -4.26 3.66 -4.99
CA GLY A 115 -3.98 2.79 -6.13
C GLY A 115 -3.10 3.46 -7.17
N GLU A 116 -3.39 4.73 -7.50
CA GLU A 116 -2.56 5.54 -8.40
C GLU A 116 -1.17 5.83 -7.81
N ALA A 117 -1.08 6.13 -6.51
CA ALA A 117 0.19 6.35 -5.83
C ALA A 117 1.07 5.09 -5.89
N PHE A 118 0.49 3.91 -5.69
CA PHE A 118 1.20 2.64 -5.79
C PHE A 118 1.66 2.37 -7.23
N TRP A 119 0.79 2.58 -8.21
CA TRP A 119 1.10 2.40 -9.63
C TRP A 119 2.31 3.25 -10.05
N LYS A 120 2.32 4.54 -9.70
CA LYS A 120 3.46 5.44 -9.96
C LYS A 120 4.76 4.97 -9.31
N ALA A 121 4.66 4.42 -8.10
CA ALA A 121 5.81 3.89 -7.39
C ALA A 121 6.36 2.62 -8.08
N GLU A 122 5.48 1.74 -8.57
CA GLU A 122 5.85 0.56 -9.37
C GLU A 122 6.53 0.96 -10.69
N GLU A 123 5.95 1.89 -11.44
CA GLU A 123 6.52 2.39 -12.70
C GLU A 123 7.92 2.96 -12.49
N ARG A 124 8.10 3.81 -11.48
CA ARG A 124 9.41 4.38 -11.15
C ARG A 124 10.43 3.29 -10.78
N LEU A 125 10.01 2.27 -10.03
CA LEU A 125 10.89 1.15 -9.67
C LEU A 125 11.29 0.33 -10.90
N LEU A 126 10.36 0.09 -11.83
CA LEU A 126 10.62 -0.59 -13.10
C LEU A 126 11.59 0.23 -13.98
N SER A 127 11.38 1.54 -14.10
CA SER A 127 12.27 2.42 -14.87
C SER A 127 13.71 2.44 -14.34
N LYS A 128 13.88 2.42 -13.01
CA LYS A 128 15.21 2.32 -12.37
C LYS A 128 15.92 1.02 -12.72
N LYS A 129 15.23 -0.11 -12.56
CA LYS A 129 15.79 -1.44 -12.91
C LYS A 129 16.18 -1.55 -14.38
N MET A 130 15.37 -0.98 -15.28
CA MET A 130 15.70 -0.95 -16.71
C MET A 130 16.94 -0.10 -16.96
N THR A 131 17.05 1.07 -16.33
CA THR A 131 18.21 1.97 -16.48
C THR A 131 19.50 1.33 -15.96
N GLU A 132 19.43 0.64 -14.81
CA GLU A 132 20.55 -0.12 -14.24
C GLU A 132 20.99 -1.26 -15.17
N ALA A 133 20.05 -2.04 -15.72
CA ALA A 133 20.35 -3.10 -16.68
C ALA A 133 21.01 -2.56 -17.96
N TYR A 134 20.52 -1.44 -18.51
CA TYR A 134 21.14 -0.79 -19.68
C TYR A 134 22.53 -0.20 -19.39
N ALA A 135 22.79 0.22 -18.15
CA ALA A 135 24.10 0.72 -17.75
C ALA A 135 25.13 -0.41 -17.60
N GLU A 136 24.72 -1.59 -17.12
CA GLU A 136 25.57 -2.79 -17.04
C GLU A 136 25.93 -3.37 -18.42
N GLU A 137 25.07 -3.19 -19.44
CA GLU A 137 25.31 -3.68 -20.81
C GLU A 137 26.26 -2.80 -21.64
N ARG A 138 26.65 -1.60 -21.16
CA ARG A 138 27.65 -0.77 -21.85
C ARG A 138 29.05 -1.09 -21.31
N PRO A 139 29.95 -1.71 -22.10
CA PRO A 139 31.33 -1.84 -21.68
C PRO A 139 31.97 -0.44 -21.55
N PRO A 140 32.91 -0.25 -20.61
CA PRO A 140 33.62 1.01 -20.47
C PRO A 140 34.26 1.36 -21.83
N ALA A 141 34.03 2.59 -22.29
CA ALA A 141 34.70 3.10 -23.48
C ALA A 141 36.21 3.15 -23.20
N ASP A 142 36.99 2.43 -24.02
CA ASP A 142 38.46 2.47 -24.06
C ASP A 142 39.00 3.89 -24.34
#